data_AF-A0A7L4YUY9-F1
#
_entry.id   AF-A0A7L4YUY9-F1
#
_cell.length_a   1.000
_cell.length_b   1.000
_cell.length_c   1.000
_cell.angle_alpha   90.00
_cell.angle_beta   90.00
_cell.angle_gamma   90.00
#
_symmetry.space_group_name_H-M   'P 1'
#
loop_
_entity.id
_entity.type
_entity.pdbx_description
1 polymer ?
#
loop_
_entity_poly.entity_id
_entity_poly.type
_entity_poly.pdbx_seq_one_letter_code
_entity_poly.pdbx_strand_id
1 'polypeptide(L)' 'MTAYGPLLSDDGAARPGTAALVRAPGPDAARAPLTEDRYAEAEVHAWRFGGRAA' A
#
# COMPACT_ATOMS: atom_id res chain seq x y z
N MET A 1 -4.57 4.00 -12.41
CA MET A 1 -4.91 2.63 -12.04
C MET A 1 -4.73 2.58 -10.54
N THR A 2 -5.78 2.17 -9.84
CA THR A 2 -5.71 1.97 -8.40
C THR A 2 -5.81 0.47 -8.20
N ALA A 3 -4.85 -0.11 -7.50
CA ALA A 3 -4.87 -1.52 -7.13
C ALA A 3 -4.99 -1.61 -5.61
N TYR A 4 -5.76 -2.56 -5.11
CA TYR A 4 -5.97 -2.75 -3.67
C TYR A 4 -6.11 -4.24 -3.39
N GLY A 5 -5.40 -4.75 -2.38
CA GLY A 5 -5.48 -6.14 -2.03
C GLY A 5 -4.72 -6.51 -0.77
N PRO A 6 -4.98 -7.70 -0.21
CA PRO A 6 -4.18 -8.22 0.89
C PRO A 6 -2.72 -8.38 0.53
N LEU A 7 -1.88 -8.13 1.51
CA LEU A 7 -0.62 -8.83 1.61
C LEU A 7 -0.93 -10.24 2.14
N LEU A 8 -0.41 -11.24 1.46
CA LEU A 8 -0.46 -12.62 1.89
C LEU A 8 0.96 -13.03 2.29
N SER A 9 1.06 -13.81 3.36
CA SER A 9 2.28 -14.55 3.68
C SER A 9 2.62 -15.51 2.53
N ASP A 10 3.88 -15.91 2.42
CA ASP A 10 4.36 -16.83 1.38
C ASP A 10 3.62 -18.19 1.41
N ASP A 11 3.14 -18.58 2.59
CA ASP A 11 2.32 -19.79 2.80
C ASP A 11 0.81 -19.57 2.56
N GLY A 12 0.39 -18.33 2.29
CA GLY A 12 -1.01 -17.94 2.09
C GLY A 12 -1.91 -18.07 3.33
N ALA A 13 -1.38 -18.55 4.46
CA ALA A 13 -2.17 -18.85 5.65
C ALA A 13 -2.44 -17.59 6.49
N ALA A 14 -1.53 -16.61 6.44
CA ALA A 14 -1.66 -15.34 7.14
C ALA A 14 -1.91 -14.16 6.19
N ARG A 15 -2.77 -13.23 6.61
CA ARG A 15 -2.94 -11.91 6.00
C ARG A 15 -2.32 -10.85 6.92
N PRO A 16 -1.03 -10.54 6.75
CA PRO A 16 -0.34 -9.58 7.62
C PRO A 16 -0.79 -8.13 7.40
N GLY A 17 -1.38 -7.79 6.24
CA GLY A 17 -1.79 -6.43 5.97
C GLY A 17 -2.49 -6.23 4.64
N THR A 18 -2.51 -4.99 4.18
CA THR A 18 -3.15 -4.55 2.94
C THR A 18 -2.19 -3.64 2.17
N ALA A 19 -2.08 -3.84 0.87
CA ALA A 19 -1.39 -2.95 -0.04
C ALA A 19 -2.37 -2.19 -0.93
N ALA A 20 -2.07 -0.91 -1.14
CA ALA A 20 -2.80 -0.05 -2.06
C ALA A 20 -1.80 0.67 -2.98
N LEU A 21 -2.07 0.64 -4.28
CA LEU A 21 -1.41 1.51 -5.26
C LEU A 21 -2.41 2.59 -5.64
N VAL A 22 -2.09 3.84 -5.34
CA VAL A 22 -3.00 4.99 -5.55
C VAL A 22 -2.31 6.09 -6.34
N ARG A 23 -3.09 6.91 -7.03
CA ARG A 23 -2.59 8.22 -7.50
C ARG A 23 -2.89 9.25 -6.43
N ALA A 24 -1.87 9.93 -5.95
CA ALA A 24 -2.00 10.94 -4.91
C ALA A 24 -1.04 12.12 -5.20
N PRO A 25 -1.41 13.35 -4.81
CA PRO A 25 -0.55 14.52 -4.96
C PRO A 25 0.68 14.51 -4.05
N GLY A 26 0.70 13.63 -3.04
CA GLY A 26 1.79 13.51 -2.07
C GLY A 26 1.60 12.32 -1.13
N PRO A 27 2.59 12.03 -0.28
CA PRO A 27 2.59 10.85 0.57
C PRO A 27 1.45 10.83 1.59
N ASP A 28 1.09 11.96 2.19
CA ASP A 28 0.00 12.01 3.18
C ASP A 28 -1.37 11.73 2.53
N ALA A 29 -1.59 12.25 1.33
CA ALA A 29 -2.77 11.92 0.54
C ALA A 29 -2.77 10.47 0.04
N ALA A 30 -1.59 9.85 -0.10
CA ALA A 30 -1.47 8.43 -0.43
C ALA A 30 -1.75 7.52 0.77
N ARG A 31 -1.57 8.02 2.01
CA ARG A 31 -1.89 7.28 3.25
C ARG A 31 -3.38 7.24 3.56
N ALA A 32 -4.12 8.31 3.27
CA ALA A 32 -5.53 8.44 3.62
C ALA A 32 -6.44 7.21 3.30
N PRO A 33 -6.25 6.47 2.19
CA PRO A 33 -7.03 5.26 1.90
C PRO A 33 -6.76 4.09 2.85
N LEU A 34 -5.56 4.02 3.43
CA LEU A 34 -5.19 3.10 4.51
C LEU A 34 -5.57 3.81 5.81
N THR A 35 -6.82 3.63 6.24
CA THR A 35 -7.38 4.31 7.42
C THR A 35 -6.42 4.18 8.60
N GLU A 36 -5.86 5.29 9.08
CA GLU A 36 -4.78 5.30 10.09
C GLU A 36 -5.16 4.55 11.38
N ASP A 37 -6.44 4.50 11.73
CA ASP A 37 -6.95 3.76 12.91
C ASP A 37 -7.04 2.23 12.73
N ARG A 38 -6.90 1.69 11.51
CA ARG A 38 -7.02 0.24 11.26
C ARG A 38 -5.70 -0.49 11.10
N TYR A 39 -4.61 0.22 10.88
CA TYR A 39 -3.30 -0.35 10.63
C TYR A 39 -2.31 0.22 11.64
N ALA A 40 -1.51 -0.66 12.25
CA ALA A 40 -0.52 -0.24 13.24
C ALA A 40 0.49 0.76 12.66
N GLU A 41 0.89 0.55 11.39
CA GLU A 41 1.80 1.43 10.65
C GLU A 41 1.46 1.41 9.14
N ALA A 42 1.77 2.50 8.44
CA ALA A 42 1.58 2.62 6.99
C ALA A 42 2.80 3.30 6.31
N GLU A 43 3.54 2.49 5.54
CA GLU A 43 4.66 2.95 4.72
C GLU A 43 4.20 3.38 3.32
N VAL A 44 4.79 4.47 2.80
CA VAL A 44 4.47 5.00 1.47
C VAL A 44 5.73 5.15 0.64
N HIS A 45 5.69 4.58 -0.55
CA HIS A 45 6.79 4.65 -1.52
C HIS A 45 6.29 5.19 -2.85
N ALA A 46 7.09 6.06 -3.47
CA ALA A 46 6.84 6.52 -4.83
C ALA A 46 6.99 5.35 -5.81
N TRP A 47 6.00 5.15 -6.69
CA TRP A 47 5.96 4.00 -7.59
C TRP A 47 5.74 4.39 -9.04
N ARG A 48 6.41 3.65 -9.93
CA ARG A 48 6.32 3.72 -11.39
C ARG A 48 6.13 2.32 -11.95
N PHE A 49 5.25 2.16 -12.94
CA PHE A 49 5.14 0.92 -13.72
C PHE A 49 6.52 0.51 -14.25
N GLY A 50 6.88 -0.76 -14.07
CA GLY A 50 8.24 -1.25 -14.36
C GLY A 50 9.15 -1.36 -13.12
N GLY A 51 8.64 -1.01 -11.94
CA GLY A 51 9.13 -1.57 -10.68
C GLY A 51 10.29 -0.85 -9.99
N ARG A 52 10.76 0.31 -10.45
CA ARG A 52 11.67 1.16 -9.65
C ARG A 52 11.42 2.65 -9.85
N ALA A 53 11.06 3.35 -8.78
CA ALA A 53 11.58 4.70 -8.59
C ALA A 53 13.04 4.55 -8.12
N ALA A 54 13.94 5.37 -8.68
CA ALA A 54 15.34 5.39 -8.26
C ALA A 54 15.46 5.95 -6.84
#